data_AF-A0A4Y8MGH2-F1
#
_entry.id   AF-A0A4Y8MGH2-F1
#
_cell.length_a   1.000
_cell.length_b   1.000
_cell.length_c   1.000
_cell.angle_alpha   90.00
_cell.angle_beta   90.00
_cell.angle_gamma   90.00
#
_symmetry.space_group_name_H-M   'P 1'
#
loop_
_entity.id
_entity.type
_entity.pdbx_description
1 polymer ?
#
loop_
_entity_poly.entity_id
_entity_poly.type
_entity_poly.pdbx_seq_one_letter_code
_entity_poly.pdbx_strand_id
1 'polypeptide(L)'
;MKSTEQYLGEVKDRLELPSDYAIAKALGVTRAAVSRYRMGHSMPDDLVCARIASILDIEPMEVIAATNYQRSKTDEARSLWETIWGKAAGAIALSLIACAVGSLAVVPSPSRAAEQARSATLYLMSNALY
;
A
#
# COMPACT_ATOMS: atom_id res chain seq x y z
N MET A 1 -15.02 8.48 1.11
CA MET A 1 -14.18 7.50 0.38
C MET A 1 -14.40 7.67 -1.13
N LYS A 2 -13.42 7.35 -1.96
CA LYS A 2 -13.54 7.42 -3.42
C LYS A 2 -14.61 6.45 -3.93
N SER A 3 -15.31 6.79 -5.01
CA SER A 3 -16.42 5.98 -5.51
C SER A 3 -15.97 4.82 -6.42
N THR A 4 -16.77 3.76 -6.49
CA THR A 4 -16.55 2.66 -7.44
C THR A 4 -16.48 3.19 -8.88
N GLU A 5 -17.33 4.15 -9.26
CA GLU A 5 -17.29 4.76 -10.59
C GLU A 5 -15.97 5.49 -10.86
N GLN A 6 -15.44 6.23 -9.87
CA GLN A 6 -14.15 6.91 -9.98
C GLN A 6 -13.00 5.91 -10.14
N TYR A 7 -13.01 4.79 -9.42
CA TYR A 7 -12.02 3.72 -9.64
C TYR A 7 -12.10 3.14 -11.05
N LEU A 8 -13.30 2.91 -11.59
CA LEU A 8 -13.48 2.44 -12.96
C LEU A 8 -13.03 3.49 -14.00
N GLY A 9 -13.22 4.77 -13.71
CA GLY A 9 -12.68 5.89 -14.51
C GLY A 9 -11.16 5.85 -14.55
N GLU A 10 -10.51 5.76 -13.39
CA GLU A 10 -9.05 5.70 -13.34
C GLU A 10 -8.48 4.42 -13.95
N VAL A 11 -9.16 3.27 -13.83
CA VAL A 11 -8.75 2.03 -14.53
C VAL A 11 -8.81 2.23 -16.04
N LYS A 12 -9.86 2.91 -16.52
CA LYS A 12 -9.99 3.25 -17.94
C LYS A 12 -8.84 4.14 -18.39
N ASP A 13 -8.51 5.17 -17.61
CA ASP A 13 -7.48 6.13 -17.97
C ASP A 13 -6.07 5.52 -17.87
N ARG A 14 -5.78 4.75 -16.81
CA ARG A 14 -4.51 4.05 -16.58
C ARG A 14 -4.14 3.08 -17.69
N LEU A 15 -5.14 2.42 -18.27
CA LEU A 15 -4.97 1.42 -19.33
C LEU A 15 -5.38 1.92 -20.71
N GLU A 16 -5.68 3.23 -20.85
CA GLU A 16 -6.14 3.88 -22.09
C GLU A 16 -7.28 3.12 -22.79
N LEU A 17 -8.25 2.62 -22.01
CA LEU A 17 -9.26 1.71 -22.51
C LEU A 17 -10.36 2.46 -23.29
N PRO A 18 -10.74 1.99 -24.49
CA PRO A 18 -11.68 2.71 -25.35
C PRO A 18 -13.15 2.57 -24.92
N SER A 19 -13.47 1.64 -24.02
CA SER A 19 -14.86 1.33 -23.66
C SER A 19 -14.99 0.57 -22.34
N ASP A 20 -16.21 0.57 -21.78
CA ASP A 20 -16.56 -0.25 -20.62
C ASP A 20 -16.44 -1.76 -20.88
N TYR A 21 -16.56 -2.19 -22.13
CA TYR A 21 -16.30 -3.60 -22.48
C TYR A 21 -14.82 -3.95 -22.30
N ALA A 22 -13.92 -3.03 -22.64
CA ALA A 22 -12.49 -3.21 -22.42
C ALA A 22 -12.15 -3.21 -20.92
N ILE A 23 -12.82 -2.37 -20.11
CA ILE A 23 -12.73 -2.42 -18.63
C ILE A 23 -13.18 -3.79 -18.11
N ALA A 24 -14.31 -4.30 -18.61
CA ALA A 24 -14.83 -5.61 -18.18
C ALA A 24 -13.82 -6.73 -18.45
N LYS A 25 -13.16 -6.72 -19.62
CA LYS A 25 -12.08 -7.68 -19.93
C LYS A 25 -10.89 -7.53 -18.99
N ALA A 26 -10.42 -6.30 -18.76
CA ALA A 26 -9.28 -6.04 -17.87
C ALA A 26 -9.55 -6.52 -16.43
N LEU A 27 -10.79 -6.35 -15.96
CA LEU A 27 -11.21 -6.76 -14.61
C LEU A 27 -11.68 -8.22 -14.54
N GLY A 28 -11.78 -8.94 -15.66
CA GLY A 28 -12.27 -10.31 -15.73
C GLY A 28 -13.73 -10.47 -15.27
N VAL A 29 -14.59 -9.51 -15.61
CA VAL A 29 -16.03 -9.50 -15.30
C VAL A 29 -16.86 -9.34 -16.58
N THR A 30 -18.19 -9.43 -16.46
CA THR A 30 -19.09 -9.18 -17.60
C THR A 30 -19.28 -7.67 -17.84
N ARG A 31 -19.59 -7.29 -19.09
CA ARG A 31 -19.96 -5.90 -19.41
C ARG A 31 -21.16 -5.41 -18.59
N ALA A 32 -22.14 -6.29 -18.36
CA ALA A 32 -23.31 -5.97 -17.55
C ALA A 32 -22.92 -5.66 -16.08
N ALA A 33 -21.94 -6.37 -15.52
CA ALA A 33 -21.43 -6.07 -14.18
C ALA A 33 -20.83 -4.64 -14.12
N VAL A 34 -19.95 -4.28 -15.07
CA VAL A 34 -19.37 -2.93 -15.15
C VAL A 34 -20.46 -1.85 -15.25
N SER A 35 -21.46 -2.06 -16.10
CA SER A 35 -22.60 -1.14 -16.22
C SER A 35 -23.34 -0.97 -14.88
N ARG A 36 -23.64 -2.07 -14.17
CA ARG A 36 -24.29 -2.01 -12.86
C ARG A 36 -23.43 -1.36 -11.78
N TYR A 37 -22.10 -1.53 -11.84
CA TYR A 37 -21.16 -0.82 -10.96
C TYR A 37 -21.22 0.69 -11.17
N ARG A 38 -21.18 1.15 -12.44
CA ARG A 38 -21.29 2.58 -12.76
C ARG A 38 -22.60 3.21 -12.29
N MET A 39 -23.71 2.47 -12.42
CA MET A 39 -25.02 2.93 -11.96
C MET A 39 -25.21 2.81 -10.43
N GLY A 40 -24.22 2.28 -9.70
CA GLY A 40 -24.34 2.02 -8.27
C GLY A 40 -25.35 0.93 -7.90
N HIS A 41 -25.86 0.16 -8.88
CA HIS A 41 -26.84 -0.91 -8.66
C HIS A 41 -26.23 -2.20 -8.10
N SER A 42 -24.92 -2.34 -8.21
CA SER A 42 -24.16 -3.41 -7.57
C SER A 42 -22.76 -2.90 -7.27
N MET A 43 -22.04 -3.61 -6.41
CA MET A 43 -20.67 -3.28 -6.03
C MET A 43 -19.75 -4.44 -6.41
N PRO A 44 -18.49 -4.17 -6.82
CA PRO A 44 -17.50 -5.22 -7.06
C PRO A 44 -17.29 -6.09 -5.81
N ASP A 45 -16.93 -7.34 -6.03
CA ASP A 45 -16.45 -8.23 -4.97
C ASP A 45 -14.96 -7.96 -4.68
N ASP A 46 -14.44 -8.57 -3.62
CA ASP A 46 -13.08 -8.31 -3.15
C ASP A 46 -12.01 -8.69 -4.17
N LEU A 47 -12.24 -9.72 -5.00
CA LEU A 47 -11.31 -10.11 -6.05
C LEU A 47 -11.26 -9.05 -7.16
N VAL A 48 -12.41 -8.51 -7.56
CA VAL A 48 -12.46 -7.40 -8.52
C VAL A 48 -11.84 -6.14 -7.91
N CYS A 49 -12.07 -5.83 -6.64
CA CYS A 49 -11.41 -4.73 -5.94
C CYS A 49 -9.88 -4.89 -5.93
N ALA A 50 -9.36 -6.09 -5.66
CA ALA A 50 -7.92 -6.36 -5.72
C ALA A 50 -7.34 -6.19 -7.13
N ARG A 51 -8.09 -6.56 -8.18
CA ARG A 51 -7.68 -6.31 -9.58
C ARG A 51 -7.64 -4.83 -9.91
N ILE A 52 -8.65 -4.06 -9.48
CA ILE A 52 -8.67 -2.60 -9.62
C ILE A 52 -7.43 -2.00 -8.95
N ALA A 53 -7.18 -2.38 -7.70
CA ALA A 53 -6.04 -1.87 -6.93
C ALA A 53 -4.70 -2.21 -7.60
N SER A 54 -4.55 -3.46 -8.08
CA SER A 54 -3.35 -3.90 -8.81
C SER A 54 -3.12 -3.11 -10.10
N ILE A 55 -4.17 -2.81 -10.88
CA ILE A 55 -4.05 -2.00 -12.10
C ILE A 55 -3.62 -0.57 -11.75
N LEU A 56 -4.17 -0.01 -10.67
CA LEU A 56 -3.93 1.36 -10.23
C LEU A 56 -2.65 1.52 -9.40
N ASP A 57 -1.99 0.42 -9.03
CA ASP A 57 -0.82 0.42 -8.14
C ASP A 57 -1.11 1.14 -6.81
N ILE A 58 -2.24 0.80 -6.20
CA ILE A 58 -2.69 1.32 -4.90
C ILE A 58 -2.96 0.16 -3.94
N GLU A 59 -3.12 0.48 -2.66
CA GLU A 59 -3.39 -0.53 -1.64
C GLU A 59 -4.76 -1.19 -1.84
N PRO A 60 -4.86 -2.54 -1.98
CA PRO A 60 -6.14 -3.23 -2.15
C PRO A 60 -7.18 -2.92 -1.08
N MET A 61 -6.75 -2.73 0.17
CA MET A 61 -7.67 -2.39 1.25
C MET A 61 -8.35 -1.03 1.08
N GLU A 62 -7.77 -0.11 0.32
CA GLU A 62 -8.42 1.16 -0.03
C GLU A 62 -9.69 0.91 -0.83
N VAL A 63 -9.58 0.12 -1.90
CA VAL A 63 -10.68 -0.17 -2.82
C VAL A 63 -11.74 -1.03 -2.12
N ILE A 64 -11.31 -2.06 -1.38
CA ILE A 64 -12.22 -2.95 -0.64
C ILE A 64 -13.03 -2.15 0.38
N ALA A 65 -12.38 -1.30 1.17
CA ALA A 65 -13.06 -0.50 2.18
C ALA A 65 -13.99 0.53 1.53
N ALA A 66 -13.57 1.19 0.44
CA ALA A 66 -14.40 2.14 -0.29
C ALA A 66 -15.65 1.49 -0.89
N THR A 67 -15.51 0.33 -1.52
CA THR A 67 -16.63 -0.42 -2.09
C THR A 67 -17.60 -0.91 -1.01
N ASN A 68 -17.09 -1.39 0.13
CA ASN A 68 -17.96 -1.83 1.23
C ASN A 68 -18.63 -0.66 1.96
N TYR A 69 -17.97 0.49 2.07
CA TYR A 69 -18.59 1.74 2.52
C TYR A 69 -19.79 2.10 1.65
N GLN A 70 -19.66 2.02 0.32
CA GLN A 70 -20.75 2.30 -0.62
C GLN A 70 -21.87 1.25 -0.55
N ARG A 71 -21.51 -0.03 -0.38
CA ARG A 71 -22.47 -1.14 -0.23
C ARG A 71 -23.31 -1.01 1.05
N SER A 72 -22.74 -0.37 2.09
CA SER A 72 -23.34 -0.28 3.41
C SER A 72 -24.58 0.61 3.44
N LYS A 73 -25.64 0.10 4.09
CA LYS A 73 -26.92 0.80 4.23
C LYS A 73 -27.04 1.60 5.53
N THR A 74 -26.23 1.27 6.53
CA THR A 74 -26.23 1.91 7.84
C THR A 74 -24.98 2.77 8.02
N ASP A 75 -25.12 3.83 8.81
CA ASP A 75 -23.99 4.74 9.11
C ASP A 75 -22.94 4.06 10.01
N GLU A 76 -23.36 3.14 10.88
CA GLU A 76 -22.44 2.31 11.68
C GLU A 76 -21.51 1.48 10.78
N ALA A 77 -22.06 0.78 9.79
CA ALA A 77 -21.25 -0.02 8.87
C ALA A 77 -20.33 0.86 8.01
N ARG A 78 -20.78 2.04 7.60
CA ARG A 78 -19.95 3.03 6.90
C ARG A 78 -18.76 3.47 7.76
N SER A 79 -19.02 3.86 9.00
CA SER A 79 -17.99 4.30 9.95
C SER A 79 -16.98 3.19 10.26
N LEU A 80 -17.42 1.93 10.31
CA LEU A 80 -16.54 0.78 10.44
C LEU A 80 -15.53 0.69 9.29
N TRP A 81 -15.98 0.81 8.04
CA TRP A 81 -15.10 0.74 6.87
C TRP A 81 -14.14 1.93 6.77
N GLU A 82 -14.59 3.12 7.16
CA GLU A 82 -13.69 4.29 7.29
C GLU A 82 -12.60 4.04 8.34
N THR A 83 -12.97 3.46 9.48
CA THR A 83 -12.03 3.13 10.56
C THR A 83 -11.03 2.06 10.11
N ILE A 84 -11.48 1.01 9.41
CA ILE A 84 -10.62 -0.04 8.88
C ILE A 84 -9.59 0.56 7.92
N TRP A 85 -10.04 1.41 6.98
CA TRP A 85 -9.14 2.08 6.06
C TRP A 85 -8.16 3.01 6.77
N GLY A 86 -8.63 3.83 7.72
CA GLY A 86 -7.78 4.74 8.48
C GLY A 86 -6.66 4.01 9.23
N LYS A 87 -6.94 2.83 9.81
CA LYS A 87 -5.92 2.00 10.46
C LYS A 87 -4.91 1.42 9.46
N ALA A 88 -5.37 0.94 8.31
CA ALA A 88 -4.49 0.39 7.27
C ALA A 88 -3.55 1.47 6.71
N ALA A 89 -4.09 2.63 6.34
CA ALA A 89 -3.31 3.75 5.82
C ALA A 89 -2.29 4.28 6.84
N GLY A 90 -2.67 4.39 8.11
CA GLY A 90 -1.78 4.83 9.19
C GLY A 90 -0.60 3.88 9.43
N ALA A 91 -0.83 2.56 9.38
CA ALA A 91 0.22 1.56 9.55
C ALA A 91 1.25 1.59 8.41
N ILE A 92 0.80 1.79 7.16
CA ILE A 92 1.67 1.93 5.98
C ILE A 92 2.54 3.19 6.11
N ALA A 93 1.93 4.33 6.45
CA ALA A 93 2.66 5.59 6.61
C ALA A 93 3.76 5.52 7.68
N LEU A 94 3.47 4.90 8.83
CA LEU A 94 4.47 4.74 9.90
C LEU A 94 5.65 3.86 9.47
N SER A 95 5.38 2.80 8.72
CA SER A 95 6.42 1.88 8.23
C SER A 95 7.37 2.55 7.24
N LEU A 96 6.84 3.38 6.33
CA LEU A 96 7.66 4.13 5.37
C LEU A 96 8.56 5.17 6.08
N ILE A 97 8.04 5.84 7.11
CA ILE A 97 8.83 6.81 7.90
C ILE A 97 9.93 6.12 8.70
N ALA A 98 9.63 4.98 9.33
CA ALA A 98 10.63 4.21 10.08
C ALA A 98 11.80 3.75 9.20
N CYS A 99 11.53 3.29 7.97
CA CYS A 99 12.56 2.92 7.00
C CYS A 99 13.41 4.11 6.52
N ALA A 100 12.82 5.30 6.40
CA ALA A 100 13.53 6.49 5.95
C ALA A 100 14.46 7.09 7.03
N VAL A 101 14.10 6.97 8.31
CA VAL A 101 14.90 7.54 9.42
C VAL A 101 15.94 6.55 9.97
N GLY A 102 15.68 5.24 9.91
CA GLY A 102 16.59 4.20 10.41
C GLY A 102 17.92 4.08 9.66
N SER A 103 18.02 4.60 8.43
CA SER A 103 19.24 4.54 7.60
C SER A 103 20.29 5.61 7.92
N LEU A 104 19.99 6.61 8.76
CA LEU A 104 20.97 7.63 9.18
C LEU A 104 21.77 7.26 10.45
N ALA A 105 21.46 6.14 11.11
CA ALA A 105 22.06 5.79 12.41
C ALA A 105 23.17 4.72 12.36
N VAL A 106 23.49 4.16 11.18
CA VAL A 106 24.55 3.13 11.02
C VAL A 106 25.61 3.59 10.02
N VAL A 107 26.32 4.67 10.36
CA VAL A 107 27.68 4.88 9.87
C VAL A 107 28.58 4.82 11.10
N PRO A 108 29.38 3.76 11.33
CA PRO A 108 30.39 3.82 12.37
C PRO A 108 31.37 4.93 12.00
N SER A 109 31.43 5.97 12.82
CA SER A 109 32.36 7.06 12.66
C SER A 109 33.80 6.52 12.64
N PRO A 110 34.68 7.00 11.73
CA PRO A 110 36.03 6.46 11.52
C PRO A 110 36.91 6.48 12.78
N SER A 111 36.56 7.27 13.80
CA SER A 111 37.23 7.26 15.10
C SER A 111 37.13 5.92 15.83
N ARG A 112 36.01 5.20 15.72
CA ARG A 112 35.80 3.91 16.40
C ARG A 112 36.61 2.76 15.79
N ALA A 113 36.84 2.80 14.47
CA ALA A 113 37.70 1.83 13.80
C ALA A 113 39.19 2.02 14.17
N ALA A 114 39.63 3.27 14.30
CA ALA A 114 41.00 3.59 14.68
C ALA A 114 41.31 3.27 16.16
N GLU A 115 40.35 3.44 17.06
CA GLU A 115 40.49 3.11 18.48
C GLU A 115 40.64 1.60 18.72
N GLN A 116 39.86 0.79 18.00
CA GLN A 116 39.92 -0.67 18.12
C GLN A 116 41.22 -1.26 17.55
N ALA A 117 41.75 -0.67 16.47
CA ALA A 117 43.06 -1.03 15.93
C ALA A 117 44.20 -0.65 16.90
N ARG A 118 44.13 0.52 17.54
CA ARG A 118 45.12 0.92 18.56
C ARG A 118 45.12 0.00 19.77
N SER A 119 43.93 -0.37 20.26
CA SER A 119 43.78 -1.28 21.39
C SER A 119 44.37 -2.66 21.07
N ALA A 120 44.04 -3.23 19.90
CA ALA A 120 44.60 -4.51 19.46
C ALA A 120 46.13 -4.51 19.35
N THR A 121 46.73 -3.42 18.86
CA THR A 121 48.20 -3.28 18.79
C THR A 121 48.85 -3.20 20.17
N LEU A 122 48.24 -2.50 21.13
CA LEU A 122 48.73 -2.42 22.52
C LEU A 122 48.74 -3.79 23.21
N TYR A 123 47.72 -4.63 22.96
CA TYR A 123 47.67 -5.98 23.51
C TYR A 123 48.76 -6.91 22.93
N LEU A 124 49.09 -6.77 21.65
CA LEU A 124 50.16 -7.55 21.02
C LEU A 124 51.56 -7.15 21.53
N MET A 125 51.80 -5.85 21.79
CA MET A 125 53.08 -5.37 22.29
C MET A 125 53.32 -5.72 23.76
N SER A 126 52.26 -5.83 24.56
CA SER A 126 52.38 -6.22 25.98
C SER A 126 52.65 -7.72 26.19
N ASN A 127 52.30 -8.57 25.21
CA ASN A 127 52.42 -10.03 25.34
C ASN A 127 53.73 -10.60 24.74
N ALA A 128 54.61 -9.73 24.23
CA ALA A 128 55.90 -10.08 23.63
C ALA A 128 57.11 -9.77 24.56
N LEU A 129 56.87 -9.40 25.82
CA LEU A 129 57.89 -8.99 26.79
C LEU A 129 58.02 -9.94 28.01
N TYR A 130 57.68 -11.22 27.86
CA TYR A 130 58.01 -12.27 28.83
C TYR A 130 58.62 -13.50 28.13
#